data_AF-A0A0W0VMK5-F1
#
_entry.id   AF-A0A0W0VMK5-F1
#
_cell.length_a   1.000
_cell.length_b   1.000
_cell.length_c   1.000
_cell.angle_alpha   90.00
_cell.angle_beta   90.00
_cell.angle_gamma   90.00
#
_symmetry.space_group_name_H-M   'P 1'
#
loop_
_entity.id
_entity.type
_entity.pdbx_description
1 polymer ?
#
loop_
_entity_poly.entity_id
_entity_poly.type
_entity_poly.pdbx_seq_one_letter_code
_entity_poly.pdbx_strand_id
1 'polypeptide(L)'
;MSKKQDSIDQNKQASVSARAVLWRGIRGRCPSCGHEKIFESYLKQGESCSNCQEDIGRFRADDGPAWLTILVIGHIVAPFITDHVNLQWTLLCSLATTGGSISWQDQDATDRAKKQKQELANKLKQTFGLSEDPVPWNEGEKAYKARFVIKAADNVLRQLTG
;
A
#
# COMPACT_ATOMS: atom_id res chain seq x y z
N MET A 1 -6.43 39.65 45.73
CA MET A 1 -7.65 38.88 45.39
C MET A 1 -7.42 37.95 44.19
N SER A 2 -6.28 37.23 44.11
CA SER A 2 -5.85 36.50 42.89
C SER A 2 -5.57 35.01 43.10
N LYS A 3 -6.05 34.40 44.20
CA LYS A 3 -5.72 33.01 44.58
C LYS A 3 -6.91 32.04 44.63
N LYS A 4 -8.11 32.46 44.19
CA LYS A 4 -9.33 31.64 44.31
C LYS A 4 -9.78 30.99 42.99
N GLN A 5 -9.19 31.38 41.85
CA GLN A 5 -9.62 30.89 40.54
C GLN A 5 -8.84 29.66 40.07
N ASP A 6 -7.58 29.50 40.49
CA ASP A 6 -6.72 28.38 40.04
C ASP A 6 -7.08 27.02 40.68
N SER A 7 -7.87 27.03 41.75
CA SER A 7 -8.24 25.83 42.53
C SER A 7 -9.55 25.17 42.09
N ILE A 8 -10.30 25.76 41.16
CA ILE A 8 -11.57 25.19 40.67
C ILE A 8 -11.36 24.29 39.43
N ASP A 9 -10.33 24.55 38.62
CA ASP A 9 -10.12 23.79 37.36
C ASP A 9 -9.46 22.41 37.56
N GLN A 10 -8.87 22.12 38.73
CA GLN A 10 -8.20 20.83 38.96
C GLN A 10 -9.14 19.66 39.34
N ASN A 11 -10.45 19.90 39.51
CA ASN A 11 -11.39 18.88 40.03
C ASN A 11 -12.39 18.30 38.99
N LYS A 12 -12.24 18.59 37.70
CA LYS A 12 -13.19 18.14 36.64
C LYS A 12 -12.60 17.13 35.64
N GLN A 13 -11.49 16.48 35.96
CA GLN A 13 -10.95 15.37 35.17
C GLN A 13 -11.09 14.07 35.96
N ALA A 14 -12.32 13.55 36.02
CA ALA A 14 -12.55 12.18 36.47
C ALA A 14 -11.74 11.22 35.59
N SER A 15 -11.09 10.24 36.22
CA SER A 15 -10.09 9.31 35.67
C SER A 15 -10.64 8.40 34.55
N VAL A 16 -10.97 8.94 33.39
CA VAL A 16 -11.35 8.14 32.21
C VAL A 16 -10.06 7.48 31.69
N SER A 17 -10.07 6.15 31.55
CA SER A 17 -8.90 5.45 31.04
C SER A 17 -8.56 5.91 29.62
N ALA A 18 -7.27 5.98 29.29
CA ALA A 18 -6.82 6.40 27.96
C ALA A 18 -7.46 5.56 26.84
N ARG A 19 -7.71 4.27 27.08
CA ARG A 19 -8.41 3.39 26.14
C ARG A 19 -9.85 3.81 25.91
N ALA A 20 -10.56 4.21 26.97
CA ALA A 20 -11.93 4.68 26.87
C ALA A 20 -12.00 6.05 26.15
N VAL A 21 -11.05 6.95 26.39
CA VAL A 21 -10.92 8.22 25.67
C VAL A 21 -10.68 7.97 24.18
N LEU A 22 -9.73 7.10 23.84
CA LEU A 22 -9.41 6.75 22.45
C LEU A 22 -10.61 6.14 21.72
N TRP A 23 -11.32 5.22 22.37
CA TRP A 23 -12.50 4.58 21.80
C TRP A 23 -13.67 5.55 21.58
N ARG A 24 -13.88 6.49 22.51
CA ARG A 24 -14.86 7.57 22.35
C ARG A 24 -14.49 8.49 21.18
N GLY A 25 -13.21 8.82 21.04
CA GLY A 25 -12.67 9.58 19.89
C GLY A 25 -12.92 8.90 18.55
N ILE A 26 -12.64 7.59 18.44
CA ILE A 26 -12.92 6.79 17.23
C ILE A 26 -14.41 6.81 16.88
N ARG A 27 -15.29 6.77 17.89
CA ARG A 27 -16.75 6.85 17.71
C ARG A 27 -17.26 8.28 17.48
N GLY A 28 -16.37 9.27 17.47
CA GLY A 28 -16.70 10.70 17.33
C GLY A 28 -17.54 11.23 18.49
N ARG A 29 -17.39 10.68 19.70
CA ARG A 29 -18.14 11.05 20.91
C ARG A 29 -17.29 11.82 21.90
N CYS A 30 -17.93 12.65 22.73
CA CYS A 30 -17.28 13.46 23.76
C CYS A 30 -16.27 12.62 24.58
N PRO A 31 -15.00 13.04 24.71
CA PRO A 31 -13.97 12.26 25.41
C PRO A 31 -14.27 12.16 26.92
N SER A 32 -14.89 13.19 27.49
CA SER A 32 -15.25 13.27 28.92
C SER A 32 -16.45 12.40 29.28
N CYS A 33 -17.62 12.61 28.63
CA CYS A 33 -18.86 11.91 28.99
C CYS A 33 -19.26 10.75 28.04
N GLY A 34 -18.74 10.69 26.81
CA GLY A 34 -19.07 9.67 25.81
C GLY A 34 -20.48 9.72 25.20
N HIS A 35 -21.32 10.68 25.59
CA HIS A 35 -22.74 10.69 25.22
C HIS A 35 -23.04 11.43 23.91
N GLU A 36 -22.48 12.62 23.68
CA GLU A 36 -22.78 13.41 22.47
C GLU A 36 -21.70 13.31 21.41
N LYS A 37 -22.05 13.62 20.16
CA LYS A 37 -21.10 13.69 19.04
C LYS A 37 -20.27 14.97 19.14
N ILE A 38 -18.99 14.88 18.82
CA ILE A 38 -18.07 16.02 18.75
C ILE A 38 -18.30 16.85 17.47
N PHE A 39 -18.71 16.17 16.39
CA PHE A 39 -18.95 16.78 15.09
C PHE A 39 -20.46 16.95 14.86
N GLU A 40 -20.90 18.19 14.64
CA GLU A 40 -22.27 18.54 14.27
C GLU A 40 -22.56 18.15 12.81
N SER A 41 -21.54 18.25 11.96
CA SER A 41 -21.57 17.87 10.54
C SER A 41 -20.21 17.31 10.14
N TYR A 42 -20.07 16.77 8.92
CA TYR A 42 -18.88 16.05 8.46
C TYR A 42 -17.55 16.80 8.69
N LEU A 43 -17.57 18.14 8.56
CA LEU A 43 -16.39 19.00 8.78
C LEU A 43 -16.60 20.05 9.87
N LYS A 44 -17.75 20.03 10.56
CA LYS A 44 -18.10 21.06 11.56
C LYS A 44 -17.96 20.49 12.96
N GLN A 45 -16.90 20.89 13.65
CA GLN A 45 -16.69 20.60 15.07
C GLN A 45 -17.62 21.49 15.91
N GLY A 46 -18.26 20.91 16.94
CA GLY A 46 -19.05 21.65 17.91
C GLY A 46 -18.16 22.41 18.90
N GLU A 47 -18.63 23.54 19.41
CA GLU A 47 -17.88 24.37 20.37
C GLU A 47 -17.82 23.72 21.76
N SER A 48 -18.94 23.17 22.23
CA SER A 48 -19.02 22.51 23.53
C SER A 48 -19.98 21.31 23.53
N CYS A 49 -19.82 20.40 24.49
CA CYS A 49 -20.74 19.27 24.66
C CYS A 49 -22.04 19.70 25.35
N SER A 50 -23.21 19.41 24.77
CA SER A 50 -24.50 19.80 25.40
C SER A 50 -24.80 19.03 26.69
N ASN A 51 -24.21 17.84 26.89
CA ASN A 51 -24.43 17.01 28.08
C ASN A 51 -23.51 17.37 29.27
N CYS A 52 -22.21 17.61 29.02
CA CYS A 52 -21.22 17.84 30.08
C CYS A 52 -20.54 19.22 30.06
N GLN A 53 -20.88 20.03 29.04
CA GLN A 53 -20.41 21.40 28.84
C GLN A 53 -18.88 21.51 28.76
N GLU A 54 -18.23 20.44 28.31
CA GLU A 54 -16.79 20.44 28.03
C GLU A 54 -16.51 21.27 26.78
N ASP A 55 -15.47 22.12 26.82
CA ASP A 55 -15.00 22.91 25.68
C ASP A 55 -14.20 22.00 24.73
N ILE A 56 -14.80 21.69 23.57
CA ILE A 56 -14.20 20.81 22.57
C ILE A 56 -13.65 21.62 21.39
N GLY A 57 -14.14 22.85 21.18
CA GLY A 57 -13.75 23.70 20.07
C GLY A 57 -12.33 24.26 20.16
N ARG A 58 -11.71 24.22 21.34
CA ARG A 58 -10.35 24.75 21.56
C ARG A 58 -9.25 23.99 20.81
N PHE A 59 -9.46 22.70 20.55
CA PHE A 59 -8.49 21.88 19.83
C PHE A 59 -8.89 21.81 18.35
N ARG A 60 -8.17 22.57 17.53
CA ARG A 60 -8.32 22.50 16.08
C ARG A 60 -7.82 21.14 15.60
N ALA A 61 -8.66 20.40 14.90
CA ALA A 61 -8.23 19.17 14.24
C ALA A 61 -7.26 19.52 13.11
N ASP A 62 -6.00 19.11 13.24
CA ASP A 62 -5.01 19.13 12.15
C ASP A 62 -5.32 18.03 11.11
N ASP A 63 -4.58 18.01 10.01
CA ASP A 63 -4.66 17.05 8.90
C ASP A 63 -4.37 15.57 9.27
N GLY A 64 -4.32 15.23 10.56
CA GLY A 64 -4.11 13.86 11.05
C GLY A 64 -4.99 12.80 10.36
N PRO A 65 -6.30 13.03 10.17
CA PRO A 65 -7.17 12.10 9.42
C PRO A 65 -6.79 11.94 7.94
N ALA A 66 -6.31 13.00 7.31
CA ALA A 66 -5.84 12.95 5.92
C ALA A 66 -4.56 12.12 5.80
N TRP A 67 -3.58 12.34 6.68
CA TRP A 67 -2.36 11.54 6.72
C TRP A 67 -2.63 10.06 6.97
N LEU A 68 -3.52 9.74 7.92
CA LEU A 68 -3.94 8.36 8.18
C LEU A 68 -4.53 7.71 6.93
N THR A 69 -5.37 8.45 6.19
CA THR A 69 -5.99 7.98 4.95
C THR A 69 -4.93 7.69 3.88
N ILE A 70 -3.97 8.59 3.69
CA ILE A 70 -2.87 8.41 2.72
C ILE A 70 -2.03 7.17 3.08
N LEU A 71 -1.70 6.97 4.36
CA LEU A 71 -0.95 5.80 4.81
C LEU A 71 -1.73 4.51 4.54
N VAL A 72 -3.00 4.44 4.94
CA VAL A 72 -3.82 3.24 4.76
C VAL A 72 -3.99 2.91 3.28
N ILE A 73 -4.40 3.88 2.46
CA ILE A 73 -4.59 3.68 1.02
C ILE A 73 -3.26 3.33 0.36
N GLY A 74 -2.18 4.02 0.70
CA GLY A 74 -0.85 3.74 0.19
C GLY A 74 -0.42 2.29 0.47
N HIS A 75 -0.62 1.78 1.68
CA HIS A 75 -0.25 0.41 2.04
C HIS A 75 -1.15 -0.66 1.41
N ILE A 76 -2.40 -0.31 1.08
CA ILE A 76 -3.29 -1.22 0.35
C ILE A 76 -2.88 -1.22 -1.12
N VAL A 77 -2.79 -0.05 -1.75
CA VAL A 77 -2.60 0.09 -3.20
C VAL A 77 -1.18 -0.26 -3.64
N ALA A 78 -0.16 0.09 -2.86
CA ALA A 78 1.24 -0.18 -3.21
C ALA A 78 1.52 -1.66 -3.54
N PRO A 79 1.19 -2.66 -2.68
CA PRO A 79 1.43 -4.06 -3.00
C PRO A 79 0.63 -4.54 -4.21
N PHE A 80 -0.61 -4.08 -4.39
CA PHE A 80 -1.39 -4.45 -5.58
C PHE A 80 -0.74 -3.95 -6.88
N ILE A 81 -0.19 -2.74 -6.88
CA ILE A 81 0.48 -2.19 -8.05
C ILE A 81 1.83 -2.87 -8.26
N THR A 82 2.65 -3.02 -7.22
CA THR A 82 3.98 -3.62 -7.35
C THR A 82 3.92 -5.10 -7.74
N ASP A 83 2.97 -5.86 -7.21
CA ASP A 83 2.91 -7.31 -7.47
C ASP A 83 2.36 -7.64 -8.86
N HIS A 84 1.48 -6.78 -9.41
CA HIS A 84 0.90 -7.00 -10.74
C HIS A 84 1.72 -6.38 -11.88
N VAL A 85 2.33 -5.22 -11.66
CA VAL A 85 3.08 -4.50 -12.69
C VAL A 85 4.47 -5.11 -12.93
N ASN A 86 5.07 -5.73 -11.92
CA ASN A 86 6.41 -6.34 -12.05
C ASN A 86 6.42 -7.70 -12.78
N LEU A 87 5.27 -8.35 -13.02
CA LEU A 87 5.24 -9.72 -13.55
C LEU A 87 5.76 -9.87 -15.00
N GLN A 88 5.58 -8.85 -15.83
CA GLN A 88 6.08 -8.84 -17.21
C GLN A 88 7.50 -8.27 -17.27
N TRP A 89 7.78 -7.31 -16.41
CA TRP A 89 9.08 -6.65 -16.31
C TRP A 89 10.16 -7.59 -15.77
N THR A 90 9.90 -8.34 -14.71
CA THR A 90 10.86 -9.33 -14.16
C THR A 90 11.22 -10.40 -15.18
N LEU A 91 10.25 -10.85 -15.99
CA LEU A 91 10.49 -11.87 -17.01
C LEU A 91 11.30 -11.29 -18.18
N LEU A 92 10.99 -10.06 -18.63
CA LEU A 92 11.79 -9.37 -19.64
C LEU A 92 13.23 -9.10 -19.17
N CYS A 93 13.41 -8.67 -17.92
CA CYS A 93 14.73 -8.50 -17.31
C CYS A 93 15.49 -9.84 -17.22
N SER A 94 14.83 -10.93 -16.79
CA SER A 94 15.43 -12.28 -16.75
C SER A 94 15.86 -12.76 -18.14
N LEU A 95 15.05 -12.52 -19.18
CA LEU A 95 15.43 -12.84 -20.57
C LEU A 95 16.60 -11.98 -21.06
N ALA A 96 16.65 -10.70 -20.69
CA ALA A 96 17.71 -9.79 -21.08
C ALA A 96 19.05 -10.13 -20.40
N THR A 97 19.04 -10.52 -19.12
CA THR A 97 20.25 -10.89 -18.38
C THR A 97 20.79 -12.27 -18.76
N THR A 98 19.91 -13.22 -19.10
CA THR A 98 20.30 -14.58 -19.50
C THR A 98 20.58 -14.72 -21.00
N GLY A 99 20.46 -13.65 -21.78
CA GLY A 99 20.63 -13.71 -23.24
C GLY A 99 19.56 -14.56 -23.94
N GLY A 100 18.41 -14.76 -23.29
CA GLY A 100 17.27 -15.50 -23.84
C GLY A 100 17.16 -16.96 -23.39
N SER A 101 17.88 -17.42 -22.36
CA SER A 101 17.75 -18.80 -21.85
C SER A 101 17.28 -18.82 -20.39
N ILE A 102 16.07 -19.33 -20.13
CA ILE A 102 15.55 -19.52 -18.78
C ILE A 102 15.67 -21.00 -18.39
N SER A 103 16.60 -21.30 -17.49
CA SER A 103 16.78 -22.61 -16.86
C SER A 103 15.85 -22.77 -15.65
N TRP A 104 15.22 -23.94 -15.50
CA TRP A 104 14.31 -24.27 -14.38
C TRP A 104 15.02 -24.57 -13.05
N GLN A 105 16.35 -24.43 -12.99
CA GLN A 105 17.16 -24.74 -11.81
C GLN A 105 17.46 -23.52 -10.92
N ASP A 106 17.05 -22.31 -11.30
CA ASP A 106 17.13 -21.11 -10.45
C ASP A 106 15.88 -20.94 -9.56
N GLN A 107 16.06 -20.27 -8.41
CA GLN A 107 15.09 -20.14 -7.30
C GLN A 107 13.71 -19.52 -7.66
N ASP A 108 13.51 -19.05 -8.89
CA ASP A 108 12.31 -18.32 -9.34
C ASP A 108 11.22 -19.20 -9.97
N ALA A 109 11.41 -20.52 -10.05
CA ALA A 109 10.53 -21.47 -10.71
C ALA A 109 9.24 -21.81 -9.90
N THR A 110 8.43 -20.81 -9.57
CA THR A 110 7.09 -20.99 -8.98
C THR A 110 6.05 -21.42 -10.03
N ASP A 111 4.95 -22.09 -9.64
CA ASP A 111 3.86 -22.44 -10.58
C ASP A 111 3.23 -21.22 -11.27
N ARG A 112 3.40 -20.02 -10.68
CA ARG A 112 3.05 -18.73 -11.28
C ARG A 112 3.87 -18.46 -12.55
N ALA A 113 5.15 -18.82 -12.55
CA ALA A 113 6.06 -18.66 -13.70
C ALA A 113 5.63 -19.51 -14.91
N LYS A 114 5.05 -20.71 -14.70
CA LYS A 114 4.47 -21.53 -15.80
C LYS A 114 3.33 -20.81 -16.49
N LYS A 115 2.40 -20.27 -15.69
CA LYS A 115 1.25 -19.50 -16.19
C LYS A 115 1.71 -18.24 -16.94
N GLN A 116 2.73 -17.55 -16.41
CA GLN A 116 3.32 -16.36 -17.01
C GLN A 116 4.03 -16.64 -18.34
N LYS A 117 4.77 -17.74 -18.45
CA LYS A 117 5.42 -18.15 -19.72
C LYS A 117 4.38 -18.33 -20.82
N GLN A 118 3.29 -19.03 -20.52
CA GLN A 118 2.23 -19.31 -21.49
C GLN A 118 1.54 -18.02 -21.94
N GLU A 119 1.24 -17.12 -21.01
CA GLU A 119 0.57 -15.86 -21.31
C GLU A 119 1.45 -14.91 -22.13
N LEU A 120 2.75 -14.83 -21.82
CA LEU A 120 3.70 -14.06 -22.61
C LEU A 120 3.87 -14.63 -24.02
N ALA A 121 4.02 -15.95 -24.16
CA ALA A 121 4.11 -16.59 -25.47
C ALA A 121 2.87 -16.31 -26.32
N ASN A 122 1.68 -16.37 -25.72
CA ASN A 122 0.43 -16.05 -26.40
C ASN A 122 0.36 -14.57 -26.83
N LYS A 123 0.74 -13.63 -25.96
CA LYS A 123 0.79 -12.20 -26.31
C LYS A 123 1.80 -11.92 -27.43
N LEU A 124 2.99 -12.54 -27.38
CA LEU A 124 3.99 -12.40 -28.44
C LEU A 124 3.48 -12.94 -29.77
N LYS A 125 2.82 -14.12 -29.77
CA LYS A 125 2.20 -14.68 -30.97
C LYS A 125 1.13 -13.75 -31.54
N GLN A 126 0.29 -13.18 -30.69
CA GLN A 126 -0.78 -12.28 -31.11
C GLN A 126 -0.25 -10.95 -31.65
N THR A 127 0.71 -10.33 -30.96
CA THR A 127 1.27 -9.02 -31.34
C THR A 127 2.12 -9.10 -32.60
N PHE A 128 2.91 -10.16 -32.77
CA PHE A 128 3.86 -10.30 -33.87
C PHE A 128 3.43 -11.27 -34.98
N GLY A 129 2.23 -11.87 -34.87
CA GLY A 129 1.71 -12.81 -35.87
C GLY A 129 2.54 -14.09 -36.00
N LEU A 130 3.17 -14.56 -34.92
CA LEU A 130 4.06 -15.72 -34.94
C LEU A 130 3.26 -17.03 -34.92
N SER A 131 3.54 -17.93 -35.85
CA SER A 131 2.95 -19.29 -35.90
C SER A 131 3.61 -20.25 -34.91
N GLU A 132 4.92 -20.13 -34.72
CA GLU A 132 5.71 -20.98 -33.83
C GLU A 132 5.80 -20.41 -32.41
N ASP A 133 6.02 -21.27 -31.41
CA ASP A 133 6.33 -20.81 -30.05
C ASP A 133 7.68 -20.07 -30.06
N PRO A 134 7.71 -18.78 -29.68
CA PRO A 134 8.96 -18.03 -29.65
C PRO A 134 9.91 -18.47 -28.54
N VAL A 135 9.44 -19.27 -27.57
CA VAL A 135 10.26 -19.79 -26.45
C VAL A 135 10.08 -21.33 -26.31
N PRO A 136 10.58 -22.11 -27.28
CA PRO A 136 10.50 -23.57 -27.24
C PRO A 136 11.36 -24.17 -26.12
N TRP A 137 10.98 -25.37 -25.67
CA TRP A 137 11.81 -26.18 -24.80
C TRP A 137 13.02 -26.72 -25.57
N ASN A 138 14.22 -26.58 -25.02
CA ASN A 138 15.44 -27.18 -25.55
C ASN A 138 15.86 -28.36 -24.66
N GLU A 139 15.77 -29.58 -25.20
CA GLU A 139 16.13 -30.81 -24.48
C GLU A 139 17.62 -30.88 -24.11
N GLY A 140 18.51 -30.35 -24.94
CA GLY A 140 19.96 -30.43 -24.71
C GLY A 140 20.44 -29.56 -23.54
N GLU A 141 19.82 -28.40 -23.35
CA GLU A 141 20.16 -27.44 -22.30
C GLU A 141 19.22 -27.56 -21.08
N LYS A 142 18.19 -28.41 -21.14
CA LYS A 142 17.09 -28.50 -20.15
C LYS A 142 16.52 -27.13 -19.78
N ALA A 143 16.38 -26.26 -20.78
CA ALA A 143 16.02 -24.86 -20.60
C ALA A 143 15.06 -24.39 -21.70
N TYR A 144 14.25 -23.37 -21.39
CA TYR A 144 13.47 -22.65 -22.38
C TYR A 144 14.37 -21.63 -23.07
N LYS A 145 14.51 -21.73 -24.39
CA LYS A 145 15.37 -20.84 -25.18
C LYS A 145 14.51 -19.95 -26.06
N ALA A 146 14.49 -18.66 -25.77
CA ALA A 146 13.88 -17.67 -26.64
C ALA A 146 14.63 -17.66 -27.99
N ARG A 147 13.90 -17.70 -29.10
CA ARG A 147 14.48 -17.59 -30.45
C ARG A 147 14.95 -16.18 -30.79
N PHE A 148 14.66 -15.22 -29.93
CA PHE A 148 15.06 -13.83 -30.06
C PHE A 148 15.96 -13.46 -28.88
N VAL A 149 16.92 -12.57 -29.13
CA VAL A 149 17.82 -12.04 -28.11
C VAL A 149 17.43 -10.59 -27.84
N ILE A 150 17.05 -10.28 -26.61
CA ILE A 150 16.89 -8.90 -26.17
C ILE A 150 18.27 -8.40 -25.73
N LYS A 151 18.88 -7.53 -26.54
CA LYS A 151 20.11 -6.83 -26.16
C LYS A 151 19.72 -5.52 -25.50
N ALA A 152 20.01 -5.38 -24.21
CA ALA A 152 19.98 -4.09 -23.53
C ALA A 152 21.42 -3.57 -23.41
N ALA A 153 21.62 -2.25 -23.53
CA ALA A 153 22.92 -1.66 -23.34
C ALA A 153 23.37 -1.82 -21.87
N ASP A 154 24.66 -2.04 -21.63
CA ASP A 154 25.19 -2.38 -20.29
C ASP A 154 24.85 -1.34 -19.21
N ASN A 155 24.77 -0.06 -19.60
CA ASN A 155 24.35 1.04 -18.74
C ASN A 155 22.86 0.96 -18.35
N VAL A 156 22.02 0.46 -19.26
CA VAL A 156 20.59 0.23 -19.01
C VAL A 156 20.41 -0.99 -18.11
N LEU A 157 21.13 -2.09 -18.35
CA LEU A 157 21.04 -3.27 -17.49
C LEU A 157 21.42 -2.95 -16.03
N ARG A 158 22.51 -2.20 -15.80
CA ARG A 158 22.92 -1.79 -14.45
C ARG A 158 21.90 -0.89 -13.75
N GLN A 159 21.22 0.00 -14.48
CA GLN A 159 20.15 0.83 -13.89
C GLN A 159 18.91 0.03 -13.51
N LEU A 160 18.68 -1.11 -14.15
CA LEU A 160 17.48 -1.92 -13.96
C LEU A 160 17.63 -3.05 -12.94
N THR A 161 18.85 -3.55 -12.72
CA THR A 161 19.11 -4.63 -11.77
C THR A 161 19.53 -4.16 -10.37
N GLY A 162 19.92 -2.88 -10.23
CA GLY A 162 20.41 -2.33 -8.95
C GLY A 162 21.84 -2.74 -8.65
#